data_AF-A0A3C1MVI8-F1
#
_entry.id   AF-A0A3C1MVI8-F1
#
_cell.length_a   1.000
_cell.length_b   1.000
_cell.length_c   1.000
_cell.angle_alpha   90.00
_cell.angle_beta   90.00
_cell.angle_gamma   90.00
#
_symmetry.space_group_name_H-M   'P 1'
#
loop_
_entity.id
_entity.type
_entity.pdbx_description
1 polymer ?
#
loop_
_entity_poly.entity_id
_entity_poly.type
_entity_poly.pdbx_seq_one_letter_code
_entity_poly.pdbx_strand_id
1 'polypeptide(L)'
;MKILQTALLCACAIAGQASAAPVFQLGVDNNMGFQSVVNKTGNPNSIAIGDLYYGVLNVQDIATGTTSWNANNVSAPIDSFTGYFLTQVTSVTTTVTAQGTFYSAQLGVATNPDPNGVFTAGELSAGTMMKLYTDTSTAYTTGGPVATDIAHATDGSLWASLGFTSASNYWTLAVAPGGFAASGSSFGGLNFMTNNSGMTWDKVLDTNCSVAGGCLEDMKFVSTFSQTSGGAWQANVNDPATLHPVPLPAAGWLLGSGLVALLGLRGKRKYRAAIV
;
A
#
# COMPACT_ATOMS: atom_id res chain seq x y z
N MET A 1 -18.67 -40.51 17.99
CA MET A 1 -18.97 -39.78 16.73
C MET A 1 -19.47 -38.33 16.93
N LYS A 2 -19.82 -37.88 18.14
CA LYS A 2 -20.34 -36.51 18.36
C LYS A 2 -19.26 -35.43 18.62
N ILE A 3 -18.06 -35.82 19.07
CA ILE A 3 -16.98 -34.87 19.43
C ILE A 3 -16.30 -34.24 18.19
N LEU A 4 -16.28 -34.95 17.05
CA LEU A 4 -15.66 -34.47 15.81
C LEU A 4 -16.52 -33.41 15.09
N GLN A 5 -17.84 -33.44 15.27
CA GLN A 5 -18.76 -32.44 14.71
C GLN A 5 -18.67 -31.11 15.48
N THR A 6 -18.38 -31.13 16.78
CA THR A 6 -18.22 -29.92 17.59
C THR A 6 -16.90 -29.19 17.30
N ALA A 7 -15.83 -29.93 16.98
CA ALA A 7 -14.54 -29.33 16.63
C ALA A 7 -14.57 -28.61 15.26
N LEU A 8 -15.37 -29.10 14.31
CA LEU A 8 -15.51 -28.47 12.99
C LEU A 8 -16.39 -27.20 13.02
N LEU A 9 -17.35 -27.11 13.96
CA LEU A 9 -18.17 -25.89 14.13
C LEU A 9 -17.43 -24.76 14.87
N CYS A 10 -16.49 -25.06 15.79
CA CYS A 10 -15.71 -24.02 16.47
C CYS A 10 -14.61 -23.39 15.58
N ALA A 11 -14.18 -24.06 14.51
CA ALA A 11 -13.15 -23.51 13.61
C ALA A 11 -13.68 -22.41 12.66
N CYS A 12 -15.00 -22.31 12.47
CA CYS A 12 -15.63 -21.29 11.62
C CYS A 12 -16.20 -20.09 12.41
N ALA A 13 -16.19 -20.13 13.74
CA ALA A 13 -16.90 -19.16 14.58
C ALA A 13 -16.04 -17.97 15.08
N ILE A 14 -14.77 -17.90 14.68
CA ILE A 14 -13.90 -16.73 14.94
C ILE A 14 -13.62 -16.02 13.61
N ALA A 15 -14.67 -15.76 12.83
CA ALA A 15 -14.62 -14.69 11.83
C ALA A 15 -14.83 -13.38 12.59
N GLY A 16 -13.73 -12.81 13.10
CA GLY A 16 -13.71 -11.45 13.61
C GLY A 16 -14.35 -10.52 12.58
N GLN A 17 -15.07 -9.52 13.09
CA GLN A 17 -15.90 -8.59 12.33
C GLN A 17 -15.24 -8.20 11.00
N ALA A 18 -16.01 -8.27 9.92
CA ALA A 18 -15.67 -7.67 8.65
C ALA A 18 -15.52 -6.16 8.86
N SER A 19 -14.32 -5.73 9.23
CA SER A 19 -13.82 -4.41 8.84
C SER A 19 -13.99 -4.38 7.33
N ALA A 20 -14.66 -3.35 6.81
CA ALA A 20 -14.81 -3.16 5.37
C ALA A 20 -13.38 -3.03 4.83
N ALA A 21 -12.84 -4.15 4.37
CA ALA A 21 -11.45 -4.28 4.01
C ALA A 21 -11.37 -4.08 2.50
N PRO A 22 -10.37 -3.32 2.00
CA PRO A 22 -10.13 -3.22 0.57
C PRO A 22 -10.09 -4.62 -0.04
N VAL A 23 -10.88 -4.81 -1.10
CA VAL A 23 -11.03 -6.13 -1.72
C VAL A 23 -9.88 -6.33 -2.70
N PHE A 24 -8.95 -7.21 -2.33
CA PHE A 24 -7.86 -7.63 -3.19
C PHE A 24 -8.12 -9.02 -3.77
N GLN A 25 -7.84 -9.21 -5.07
CA GLN A 25 -7.93 -10.51 -5.72
C GLN A 25 -6.62 -11.28 -5.53
N LEU A 26 -6.70 -12.46 -4.93
CA LEU A 26 -5.57 -13.35 -4.70
C LEU A 26 -4.99 -13.90 -6.01
N GLY A 27 -3.67 -13.96 -6.10
CA GLY A 27 -2.91 -14.59 -7.18
C GLY A 27 -2.80 -13.76 -8.46
N VAL A 28 -3.15 -12.48 -8.42
CA VAL A 28 -3.01 -11.54 -9.54
C VAL A 28 -2.50 -10.19 -9.05
N ASP A 29 -1.94 -9.39 -9.96
CA ASP A 29 -1.58 -8.00 -9.68
C ASP A 29 -2.85 -7.17 -9.45
N ASN A 30 -2.87 -6.44 -8.35
CA ASN A 30 -3.92 -5.51 -7.97
C ASN A 30 -3.39 -4.10 -8.21
N ASN A 31 -4.00 -3.37 -9.15
CA ASN A 31 -3.64 -1.98 -9.41
C ASN A 31 -4.54 -1.07 -8.59
N MET A 32 -3.93 -0.19 -7.81
CA MET A 32 -4.61 0.75 -6.93
C MET A 32 -4.36 2.16 -7.42
N GLY A 33 -5.42 2.95 -7.57
CA GLY A 33 -5.32 4.39 -7.79
C GLY A 33 -4.97 5.10 -6.49
N PHE A 34 -4.00 6.00 -6.53
CA PHE A 34 -3.69 6.90 -5.42
C PHE A 34 -4.11 8.31 -5.84
N GLN A 35 -4.83 8.98 -4.95
CA GLN A 35 -4.96 10.42 -4.96
C GLN A 35 -4.24 10.96 -3.74
N SER A 36 -3.05 11.52 -3.91
CA SER A 36 -2.29 12.05 -2.79
C SER A 36 -2.02 13.53 -2.95
N VAL A 37 -2.07 14.22 -1.81
CA VAL A 37 -1.76 15.63 -1.67
C VAL A 37 -0.53 15.75 -0.77
N VAL A 38 0.37 16.65 -1.15
CA VAL A 38 1.72 16.70 -0.61
C VAL A 38 2.03 18.10 -0.14
N ASN A 39 2.61 18.18 1.04
CA ASN A 39 3.29 19.34 1.55
C ASN A 39 4.78 19.07 1.65
N LYS A 40 5.55 20.16 1.59
CA LYS A 40 6.98 20.09 1.73
C LYS A 40 7.49 21.12 2.72
N THR A 41 8.62 20.82 3.35
CA THR A 41 9.37 21.80 4.14
C THR A 41 10.37 22.55 3.27
N GLY A 42 10.89 23.67 3.78
CA GLY A 42 11.91 24.44 3.07
C GLY A 42 11.31 25.42 2.06
N ASN A 43 12.06 25.73 1.00
CA ASN A 43 11.67 26.75 0.05
C ASN A 43 10.62 26.21 -0.94
N PRO A 44 9.41 26.81 -1.04
CA PRO A 44 8.33 26.31 -1.90
C PRO A 44 8.69 26.24 -3.39
N ASN A 45 9.68 27.00 -3.85
CA ASN A 45 10.03 27.10 -5.27
C ASN A 45 11.24 26.25 -5.70
N SER A 46 11.89 25.54 -4.78
CA SER A 46 13.05 24.70 -5.08
C SER A 46 12.95 23.33 -4.42
N ILE A 47 13.80 22.39 -4.84
CA ILE A 47 13.99 21.10 -4.18
C ILE A 47 15.41 21.08 -3.65
N ALA A 48 15.58 20.88 -2.34
CA ALA A 48 16.88 20.80 -1.69
C ALA A 48 17.01 19.50 -0.89
N ILE A 49 18.26 19.04 -0.74
CA ILE A 49 18.58 17.93 0.15
C ILE A 49 18.17 18.31 1.57
N GLY A 50 17.48 17.39 2.25
CA GLY A 50 16.96 17.57 3.59
C GLY A 50 15.50 18.03 3.64
N ASP A 51 14.93 18.51 2.52
CA ASP A 51 13.50 18.84 2.44
C ASP A 51 12.67 17.58 2.72
N LEU A 52 11.67 17.72 3.60
CA LEU A 52 10.68 16.69 3.86
C LEU A 52 9.53 16.82 2.88
N TYR A 53 9.05 15.69 2.40
CA TYR A 53 7.84 15.54 1.60
C TYR A 53 6.89 14.66 2.39
N TYR A 54 5.78 15.22 2.81
CA TYR A 54 4.78 14.53 3.60
C TYR A 54 3.39 14.82 3.07
N GLY A 55 2.49 13.88 3.25
CA GLY A 55 1.18 14.00 2.62
C GLY A 55 0.23 12.93 3.06
N VAL A 56 -1.03 13.16 2.72
CA VAL A 56 -2.07 12.15 2.84
C VAL A 56 -2.40 11.60 1.47
N LEU A 57 -2.85 10.36 1.45
CA LEU A 57 -3.29 9.69 0.24
C LEU A 57 -4.64 9.01 0.47
N ASN A 58 -5.43 8.95 -0.60
CA ASN A 58 -6.62 8.14 -0.70
C ASN A 58 -6.38 7.06 -1.74
N VAL A 59 -6.51 5.81 -1.32
CA VAL A 59 -6.44 4.64 -2.18
C VAL A 59 -7.84 4.35 -2.69
N GLN A 60 -7.98 4.29 -4.01
CA GLN A 60 -9.23 4.10 -4.69
C GLN A 60 -9.02 3.23 -5.92
N ASP A 61 -10.12 2.85 -6.58
CA ASP A 61 -10.08 2.16 -7.87
C ASP A 61 -9.18 0.91 -7.88
N ILE A 62 -9.22 0.10 -6.80
CA ILE A 62 -8.47 -1.15 -6.70
C ILE A 62 -9.04 -2.12 -7.75
N ALA A 63 -8.36 -2.22 -8.88
CA ALA A 63 -8.79 -2.97 -10.04
C ALA A 63 -8.02 -4.29 -10.17
N THR A 64 -8.77 -5.37 -10.43
CA THR A 64 -8.27 -6.75 -10.53
C THR A 64 -8.80 -7.43 -11.79
N GLY A 65 -8.48 -6.86 -12.95
CA GLY A 65 -8.92 -7.36 -14.26
C GLY A 65 -10.43 -7.23 -14.53
N THR A 66 -11.28 -7.78 -13.67
CA THR A 66 -12.74 -7.87 -13.82
C THR A 66 -13.53 -7.22 -12.67
N THR A 67 -12.91 -6.97 -11.52
CA THR A 67 -13.56 -6.25 -10.40
C THR A 67 -12.80 -4.98 -10.05
N SER A 68 -13.54 -3.95 -9.65
CA SER A 68 -12.98 -2.70 -9.15
C SER A 68 -13.64 -2.38 -7.81
N TRP A 69 -12.85 -2.28 -6.76
CA TRP A 69 -13.28 -1.70 -5.49
C TRP A 69 -12.95 -0.21 -5.49
N ASN A 70 -13.88 0.61 -5.02
CA ASN A 70 -13.67 2.04 -4.84
C ASN A 70 -14.41 2.47 -3.58
N ALA A 71 -13.71 3.15 -2.67
CA ALA A 71 -14.24 3.71 -1.42
C ALA A 71 -15.54 4.54 -1.64
N ASN A 72 -15.65 5.22 -2.78
CA ASN A 72 -16.84 6.03 -3.11
C ASN A 72 -18.08 5.18 -3.49
N ASN A 73 -17.88 3.90 -3.80
CA ASN A 73 -18.94 2.99 -4.25
C ASN A 73 -19.46 2.06 -3.13
N VAL A 74 -18.94 2.19 -1.91
CA VAL A 74 -19.37 1.40 -0.76
C VAL A 74 -20.45 2.19 0.00
N SER A 75 -21.65 1.62 0.13
CA SER A 75 -22.73 2.24 0.91
C SER A 75 -22.37 2.26 2.39
N ALA A 76 -22.64 3.37 3.08
CA ALA A 76 -22.30 3.62 4.49
C ALA A 76 -22.38 2.37 5.39
N PRO A 77 -21.40 2.13 6.29
CA PRO A 77 -20.32 3.03 6.74
C PRO A 77 -19.29 3.42 5.66
N ILE A 78 -18.69 4.60 5.80
CA ILE A 78 -17.71 5.14 4.84
C ILE A 78 -16.46 4.28 4.93
N ASP A 79 -16.29 3.32 4.01
CA ASP A 79 -15.08 2.51 3.91
C ASP A 79 -14.03 3.30 3.14
N SER A 80 -13.12 3.95 3.88
CA SER A 80 -11.99 4.68 3.30
C SER A 80 -10.71 3.87 3.48
N PHE A 81 -9.91 3.83 2.42
CA PHE A 81 -8.56 3.28 2.46
C PHE A 81 -7.57 4.41 2.24
N THR A 82 -7.03 4.94 3.32
CA THR A 82 -6.24 6.17 3.34
C THR A 82 -4.81 5.88 3.74
N GLY A 83 -3.98 6.91 3.70
CA GLY A 83 -2.63 6.80 4.20
C GLY A 83 -1.99 8.13 4.49
N TYR A 84 -0.87 8.05 5.19
CA TYR A 84 0.05 9.15 5.42
C TYR A 84 1.46 8.69 5.06
N PHE A 85 2.21 9.55 4.37
CA PHE A 85 3.60 9.29 4.05
C PHE A 85 4.49 10.45 4.48
N LEU A 86 5.74 10.12 4.77
CA LEU A 86 6.80 11.05 5.10
C LEU A 86 8.11 10.54 4.51
N THR A 87 8.73 11.38 3.70
CA THR A 87 10.01 11.10 3.05
C THR A 87 10.91 12.34 3.13
N GLN A 88 12.19 12.16 2.85
CA GLN A 88 13.18 13.23 2.81
C GLN A 88 13.99 13.18 1.53
N VAL A 89 14.26 14.33 0.93
CA VAL A 89 15.17 14.42 -0.22
C VAL A 89 16.59 14.09 0.23
N THR A 90 17.15 13.01 -0.30
CA THR A 90 18.51 12.55 0.02
C THR A 90 19.53 12.99 -1.02
N SER A 91 19.11 13.15 -2.27
CA SER A 91 19.95 13.70 -3.34
C SER A 91 19.10 14.43 -4.38
N VAL A 92 19.71 15.41 -5.05
CA VAL A 92 19.12 16.12 -6.18
C VAL A 92 20.13 16.11 -7.32
N THR A 93 19.76 15.52 -8.44
CA THR A 93 20.51 15.55 -9.69
C THR A 93 19.88 16.58 -10.61
N THR A 94 20.69 17.47 -11.15
CA THR A 94 20.25 18.48 -12.13
C THR A 94 20.85 18.14 -13.48
N THR A 95 20.00 18.04 -14.50
CA THR A 95 20.42 17.81 -15.88
C THR A 95 20.02 19.01 -16.73
N VAL A 96 21.01 19.67 -17.32
CA VAL A 96 20.79 20.82 -18.21
C VAL A 96 20.90 20.32 -19.65
N THR A 97 19.83 20.50 -20.42
CA THR A 97 19.79 20.18 -21.84
C THR A 97 19.41 21.43 -22.65
N ALA A 98 19.42 21.33 -23.97
CA ALA A 98 18.92 22.41 -24.84
C ALA A 98 17.42 22.73 -24.61
N GLN A 99 16.67 21.79 -24.01
CA GLN A 99 15.24 21.92 -23.72
C GLN A 99 14.94 22.52 -22.34
N GLY A 100 15.96 22.70 -21.49
CA GLY A 100 15.83 23.30 -20.17
C GLY A 100 16.57 22.53 -19.08
N THR A 101 16.25 22.88 -17.83
CA THR A 101 16.82 22.23 -16.64
C THR A 101 15.82 21.25 -16.04
N PHE A 102 16.24 20.00 -15.91
CA PHE A 102 15.47 18.90 -15.34
C PHE A 102 16.04 18.54 -13.97
N TYR A 103 15.16 18.20 -13.05
CA TYR A 103 15.51 17.82 -11.68
C TYR A 103 15.08 16.40 -11.41
N SER A 104 15.97 15.59 -10.86
CA SER A 104 15.66 14.27 -10.32
C SER A 104 16.05 14.24 -8.86
N ALA A 105 15.08 14.10 -7.96
CA ALA A 105 15.28 14.02 -6.53
C ALA A 105 15.05 12.59 -6.06
N GLN A 106 16.03 12.03 -5.33
CA GLN A 106 15.82 10.78 -4.62
C GLN A 106 15.20 11.08 -3.26
N LEU A 107 14.08 10.44 -2.98
CA LEU A 107 13.43 10.45 -1.68
C LEU A 107 13.88 9.20 -0.91
N GLY A 108 14.25 9.42 0.34
CA GLY A 108 14.58 8.37 1.28
C GLY A 108 13.79 8.52 2.57
N VAL A 109 14.10 7.64 3.50
CA VAL A 109 13.55 7.65 4.85
C VAL A 109 13.87 8.97 5.53
N ALA A 110 12.87 9.61 6.12
CA ALA A 110 13.07 10.87 6.83
C ALA A 110 13.92 10.67 8.08
N THR A 111 14.99 11.48 8.21
CA THR A 111 15.84 11.49 9.41
C THR A 111 15.37 12.51 10.45
N ASN A 112 14.56 13.48 10.02
CA ASN A 112 13.97 14.49 10.91
C ASN A 112 12.67 13.95 11.54
N PRO A 113 12.28 14.45 12.72
CA PRO A 113 10.98 14.12 13.32
C PRO A 113 9.82 14.42 12.37
N ASP A 114 8.79 13.58 12.44
CA ASP A 114 7.55 13.83 11.71
C ASP A 114 6.88 15.11 12.22
N PRO A 115 6.68 16.13 11.36
CA PRO A 115 6.05 17.39 11.77
C PRO A 115 4.62 17.20 12.30
N ASN A 116 3.96 16.10 11.95
CA ASN A 116 2.58 15.81 12.35
C ASN A 116 2.47 14.70 13.41
N GLY A 117 3.59 14.09 13.80
CA GLY A 117 3.63 13.08 14.86
C GLY A 117 2.94 11.74 14.53
N VAL A 118 2.68 11.45 13.25
CA VAL A 118 2.09 10.17 12.79
C VAL A 118 3.14 9.05 12.83
N PHE A 119 4.39 9.36 12.49
CA PHE A 119 5.53 8.48 12.66
C PHE A 119 6.29 8.76 13.97
N THR A 120 6.61 7.69 14.67
CA THR A 120 7.58 7.72 15.76
C THR A 120 9.00 7.72 15.23
N ALA A 121 9.96 8.21 16.02
CA ALA A 121 11.39 8.15 15.67
C ALA A 121 11.87 6.69 15.45
N GLY A 122 11.32 5.72 16.18
CA GLY A 122 11.63 4.30 16.01
C GLY A 122 11.20 3.79 14.64
N GLU A 123 9.99 4.12 14.20
CA GLU A 123 9.48 3.71 12.88
C GLU A 123 10.27 4.32 11.73
N LEU A 124 10.64 5.60 11.84
CA LEU A 124 11.51 6.26 10.86
C LEU A 124 12.89 5.59 10.84
N SER A 125 13.50 5.35 12.01
CA SER A 125 14.80 4.66 12.07
C SER A 125 14.77 3.23 11.53
N ALA A 126 13.62 2.56 11.57
CA ALA A 126 13.41 1.24 11.00
C ALA A 126 13.26 1.27 9.47
N GLY A 127 13.06 2.44 8.86
CA GLY A 127 12.88 2.60 7.42
C GLY A 127 11.45 2.82 6.96
N THR A 128 10.49 3.02 7.88
CA THR A 128 9.08 3.23 7.53
C THR A 128 8.88 4.61 6.92
N MET A 129 8.14 4.67 5.81
CA MET A 129 7.92 5.89 5.03
C MET A 129 6.43 6.15 4.73
N MET A 130 5.59 5.12 4.79
CA MET A 130 4.17 5.21 4.51
C MET A 130 3.39 4.33 5.49
N LYS A 131 2.25 4.81 5.96
CA LYS A 131 1.26 4.05 6.72
C LYS A 131 -0.06 4.12 5.98
N LEU A 132 -0.72 2.98 5.86
CA LEU A 132 -2.02 2.82 5.24
C LEU A 132 -3.04 2.40 6.30
N TYR A 133 -4.22 2.97 6.24
CA TYR A 133 -5.28 2.82 7.24
C TYR A 133 -6.59 2.48 6.55
N THR A 134 -7.37 1.59 7.17
CA THR A 134 -8.77 1.40 6.80
C THR A 134 -9.65 2.04 7.87
N ASP A 135 -10.58 2.88 7.45
CA ASP A 135 -11.54 3.51 8.33
C ASP A 135 -12.97 3.25 7.84
N THR A 136 -13.89 3.14 8.80
CA THR A 136 -15.33 2.96 8.57
C THR A 136 -16.15 4.15 9.06
N SER A 137 -15.51 5.18 9.64
CA SER A 137 -16.16 6.23 10.41
C SER A 137 -15.98 7.63 9.83
N THR A 138 -14.77 7.98 9.39
CA THR A 138 -14.40 9.30 8.88
C THR A 138 -14.09 9.22 7.38
N ALA A 139 -14.55 10.24 6.65
CA ALA A 139 -14.26 10.38 5.23
C ALA A 139 -12.91 11.07 5.02
N TYR A 140 -12.16 10.61 4.01
CA TYR A 140 -10.98 11.32 3.52
C TYR A 140 -11.34 12.74 3.02
N THR A 141 -10.54 13.74 3.41
CA THR A 141 -10.68 15.13 2.95
C THR A 141 -9.31 15.75 2.60
N THR A 142 -9.30 16.66 1.63
CA THR A 142 -8.09 17.42 1.21
C THR A 142 -8.35 18.91 0.98
N GLY A 143 -9.57 19.36 1.26
CA GLY A 143 -9.97 20.77 1.11
C GLY A 143 -9.89 21.57 2.41
N GLY A 144 -9.50 20.93 3.52
CA GLY A 144 -9.49 21.52 4.85
C GLY A 144 -8.11 22.03 5.28
N PRO A 145 -7.97 22.36 6.58
CA PRO A 145 -6.66 22.56 7.19
C PRO A 145 -5.82 21.27 7.14
N VAL A 146 -4.52 21.39 6.84
CA VAL A 146 -3.57 20.26 6.74
C VAL A 146 -3.68 19.30 7.93
N ALA A 147 -3.73 19.82 9.15
CA ALA A 147 -3.80 19.00 10.36
C ALA A 147 -5.10 18.18 10.44
N THR A 148 -6.23 18.74 9.98
CA THR A 148 -7.52 18.04 9.96
C THR A 148 -7.53 16.96 8.90
N ASP A 149 -7.05 17.26 7.70
CA ASP A 149 -6.96 16.28 6.61
C ASP A 149 -6.04 15.10 7.00
N ILE A 150 -4.92 15.37 7.69
CA ILE A 150 -4.05 14.32 8.25
C ILE A 150 -4.77 13.50 9.32
N ALA A 151 -5.50 14.13 10.23
CA ALA A 151 -6.25 13.42 11.26
C ALA A 151 -7.27 12.45 10.64
N HIS A 152 -8.06 12.91 9.65
CA HIS A 152 -9.03 12.08 8.94
C HIS A 152 -8.39 10.97 8.08
N ALA A 153 -7.14 11.13 7.64
CA ALA A 153 -6.46 10.10 6.88
C ALA A 153 -5.79 9.03 7.76
N THR A 154 -5.73 9.25 9.08
CA THR A 154 -4.92 8.44 10.02
C THR A 154 -5.65 7.98 11.28
N ASP A 155 -6.95 8.28 11.41
CA ASP A 155 -7.80 7.90 12.55
C ASP A 155 -8.38 6.47 12.44
N GLY A 156 -8.21 5.81 11.29
CA GLY A 156 -8.57 4.42 11.06
C GLY A 156 -7.65 3.39 11.74
N SER A 157 -7.94 2.12 11.46
CA SER A 157 -7.08 1.00 11.87
C SER A 157 -5.89 0.88 10.93
N LEU A 158 -4.66 0.79 11.49
CA LEU A 158 -3.45 0.58 10.69
C LEU A 158 -3.54 -0.76 9.93
N TRP A 159 -3.62 -0.66 8.60
CA TRP A 159 -3.69 -1.80 7.69
C TRP A 159 -2.30 -2.33 7.35
N ALA A 160 -1.37 -1.44 7.01
CA ALA A 160 0.02 -1.79 6.80
C ALA A 160 0.92 -0.56 6.91
N SER A 161 2.22 -0.80 7.08
CA SER A 161 3.25 0.20 6.92
C SER A 161 4.27 -0.27 5.89
N LEU A 162 4.77 0.67 5.08
CA LEU A 162 5.63 0.45 3.93
C LEU A 162 6.88 1.33 4.07
N GLY A 163 8.01 0.85 3.54
CA GLY A 163 9.29 1.50 3.74
C GLY A 163 10.43 0.85 2.98
N PHE A 164 11.65 1.26 3.31
CA PHE A 164 12.88 0.72 2.76
C PHE A 164 13.43 -0.39 3.67
N THR A 165 13.35 -1.63 3.21
CA THR A 165 13.90 -2.81 3.91
C THR A 165 15.21 -3.30 3.31
N SER A 166 15.56 -2.82 2.12
CA SER A 166 16.74 -3.21 1.36
C SER A 166 17.34 -2.03 0.60
N ALA A 167 18.52 -2.22 0.02
CA ALA A 167 19.15 -1.24 -0.86
C ALA A 167 18.52 -1.18 -2.27
N SER A 168 17.61 -2.10 -2.62
CA SER A 168 16.88 -2.05 -3.90
C SER A 168 15.67 -1.12 -3.85
N ASN A 169 15.17 -0.86 -2.63
CA ASN A 169 14.09 0.09 -2.42
C ASN A 169 14.50 1.50 -2.88
N TYR A 170 13.53 2.22 -3.43
CA TYR A 170 13.79 3.52 -4.02
C TYR A 170 12.50 4.34 -4.14
N TRP A 171 12.64 5.66 -4.18
CA TRP A 171 11.57 6.58 -4.53
C TRP A 171 12.19 7.80 -5.19
N THR A 172 11.81 8.09 -6.43
CA THR A 172 12.31 9.19 -7.23
C THR A 172 11.20 10.16 -7.60
N LEU A 173 11.48 11.46 -7.51
CA LEU A 173 10.72 12.52 -8.16
C LEU A 173 11.51 13.03 -9.36
N ALA A 174 10.96 12.91 -10.57
CA ALA A 174 11.52 13.47 -11.79
C ALA A 174 10.65 14.63 -12.26
N VAL A 175 11.19 15.85 -12.25
CA VAL A 175 10.43 17.09 -12.49
C VAL A 175 10.99 17.85 -13.69
N ALA A 176 10.10 18.33 -14.58
CA ALA A 176 10.45 18.82 -15.90
C ALA A 176 9.62 20.03 -16.35
N PRO A 177 10.24 20.91 -17.15
CA PRO A 177 11.26 21.87 -16.72
C PRO A 177 10.65 22.95 -15.81
N GLY A 178 11.39 23.38 -14.77
CA GLY A 178 10.97 24.48 -13.88
C GLY A 178 11.17 24.29 -12.38
N GLY A 179 11.84 23.21 -11.94
CA GLY A 179 11.98 22.90 -10.52
C GLY A 179 10.66 22.41 -9.91
N PHE A 180 10.49 22.55 -8.59
CA PHE A 180 9.29 22.09 -7.87
C PHE A 180 7.97 22.69 -8.41
N ALA A 181 8.04 23.82 -9.11
CA ALA A 181 6.88 24.49 -9.66
C ALA A 181 6.32 23.87 -10.96
N ALA A 182 6.96 22.80 -11.46
CA ALA A 182 6.58 22.14 -12.70
C ALA A 182 5.96 20.76 -12.46
N SER A 183 5.39 20.19 -13.52
CA SER A 183 4.87 18.82 -13.52
C SER A 183 5.98 17.80 -13.77
N GLY A 184 5.72 16.55 -13.41
CA GLY A 184 6.70 15.49 -13.50
C GLY A 184 6.12 14.12 -13.20
N SER A 185 6.99 13.21 -12.83
CA SER A 185 6.67 11.85 -12.41
C SER A 185 7.24 11.58 -11.02
N SER A 186 6.55 10.73 -10.27
CA SER A 186 7.01 10.16 -9.01
C SER A 186 6.92 8.65 -9.16
N PHE A 187 7.98 7.92 -8.85
CA PHE A 187 7.96 6.47 -8.96
C PHE A 187 8.85 5.84 -7.91
N GLY A 188 8.52 4.64 -7.48
CA GLY A 188 9.25 3.99 -6.42
C GLY A 188 8.76 2.59 -6.12
N GLY A 189 9.54 1.92 -5.27
CA GLY A 189 9.33 0.56 -4.82
C GLY A 189 9.55 0.46 -3.32
N LEU A 190 8.49 0.08 -2.59
CA LEU A 190 8.46 -0.03 -1.14
C LEU A 190 8.12 -1.46 -0.71
N ASN A 191 8.59 -1.82 0.47
CA ASN A 191 8.33 -3.12 1.10
C ASN A 191 7.54 -2.98 2.39
N PHE A 192 6.80 -4.01 2.76
CA PHE A 192 6.06 -4.05 4.02
C PHE A 192 7.03 -4.06 5.21
N MET A 193 6.88 -3.05 6.06
CA MET A 193 7.51 -2.98 7.38
C MET A 193 6.63 -3.67 8.43
N THR A 194 5.32 -3.51 8.30
CA THR A 194 4.30 -4.19 9.10
C THR A 194 3.10 -4.49 8.21
N ASN A 195 2.56 -5.69 8.32
CA ASN A 195 1.44 -6.14 7.52
C ASN A 195 0.31 -6.65 8.44
N ASN A 196 -0.71 -5.81 8.64
CA ASN A 196 -1.92 -6.15 9.40
C ASN A 196 -3.10 -6.52 8.49
N SER A 197 -2.89 -6.60 7.17
CA SER A 197 -3.94 -6.89 6.20
C SER A 197 -4.54 -8.30 6.32
N GLY A 198 -3.85 -9.20 7.04
CA GLY A 198 -4.20 -10.62 7.11
C GLY A 198 -3.87 -11.41 5.82
N MET A 199 -3.30 -10.76 4.80
CA MET A 199 -2.90 -11.38 3.55
C MET A 199 -1.40 -11.63 3.48
N THR A 200 -0.99 -12.56 2.61
CA THR A 200 0.41 -12.74 2.21
C THR A 200 0.61 -12.08 0.85
N TRP A 201 1.80 -11.53 0.62
CA TRP A 201 2.12 -10.78 -0.60
C TRP A 201 3.37 -11.36 -1.25
N ASP A 202 3.38 -11.42 -2.57
CA ASP A 202 4.59 -11.66 -3.37
C ASP A 202 5.19 -10.33 -3.81
N LYS A 203 6.46 -10.39 -4.19
CA LYS A 203 7.16 -9.26 -4.77
C LYS A 203 6.70 -9.02 -6.20
N VAL A 204 6.51 -7.76 -6.54
CA VAL A 204 6.28 -7.27 -7.89
C VAL A 204 7.62 -6.84 -8.48
N LEU A 205 7.92 -7.29 -9.70
CA LEU A 205 9.09 -6.82 -10.43
C LEU A 205 8.87 -5.40 -10.96
N ASP A 206 9.81 -4.51 -10.63
CA ASP A 206 9.86 -3.14 -11.12
C ASP A 206 11.15 -2.89 -11.91
N THR A 207 11.01 -2.45 -13.15
CA THR A 207 12.12 -2.18 -14.06
C THR A 207 12.54 -0.71 -14.07
N ASN A 208 11.86 0.17 -13.32
CA ASN A 208 12.19 1.60 -13.24
C ASN A 208 13.28 1.92 -12.20
N CYS A 209 13.74 0.93 -11.43
CA CYS A 209 14.83 1.10 -10.49
C CYS A 209 16.21 1.04 -11.18
N SER A 210 17.26 1.43 -10.46
CA SER A 210 18.63 1.47 -10.99
C SER A 210 19.31 0.10 -11.09
N VAL A 211 18.69 -0.97 -10.59
CA VAL A 211 19.26 -2.33 -10.58
C VAL A 211 19.04 -3.02 -11.92
N ALA A 212 20.11 -3.55 -12.52
CA ALA A 212 20.03 -4.32 -13.75
C ALA A 212 19.18 -5.58 -13.55
N GLY A 213 18.12 -5.74 -14.35
CA GLY A 213 17.15 -6.84 -14.20
C GLY A 213 15.92 -6.48 -13.34
N GLY A 214 15.90 -5.30 -12.72
CA GLY A 214 14.79 -4.79 -11.93
C GLY A 214 14.90 -5.07 -10.43
N CYS A 215 13.95 -4.52 -9.69
CA CYS A 215 13.84 -4.62 -8.24
C CYS A 215 12.57 -5.39 -7.87
N LEU A 216 12.66 -6.24 -6.86
CA LEU A 216 11.54 -7.04 -6.35
C LEU A 216 10.99 -6.36 -5.10
N GLU A 217 9.82 -5.77 -5.21
CA GLU A 217 9.24 -4.89 -4.19
C GLU A 217 7.81 -5.32 -3.86
N ASP A 218 7.36 -5.20 -2.61
CA ASP A 218 5.98 -5.55 -2.28
C ASP A 218 4.98 -4.63 -2.99
N MET A 219 5.31 -3.33 -3.03
CA MET A 219 4.55 -2.30 -3.71
C MET A 219 5.45 -1.52 -4.66
N LYS A 220 5.06 -1.40 -5.93
CA LYS A 220 5.65 -0.43 -6.86
C LYS A 220 4.62 0.60 -7.29
N PHE A 221 5.02 1.83 -7.56
CA PHE A 221 4.13 2.87 -8.08
C PHE A 221 4.81 3.71 -9.16
N VAL A 222 4.00 4.18 -10.11
CA VAL A 222 4.38 5.16 -11.12
C VAL A 222 3.26 6.19 -11.20
N SER A 223 3.55 7.34 -10.62
CA SER A 223 2.61 8.41 -10.38
C SER A 223 3.00 9.66 -11.16
N THR A 224 2.01 10.49 -11.45
CA THR A 224 2.24 11.88 -11.88
C THR A 224 2.61 12.72 -10.67
N PHE A 225 3.43 13.75 -10.87
CA PHE A 225 3.72 14.79 -9.88
C PHE A 225 3.27 16.13 -10.48
N SER A 226 2.52 16.92 -9.72
CA SER A 226 2.12 18.26 -10.18
C SER A 226 1.98 19.21 -9.01
N GLN A 227 2.40 20.46 -9.17
CA GLN A 227 2.14 21.50 -8.18
C GLN A 227 0.65 21.88 -8.20
N THR A 228 0.08 22.16 -7.03
CA THR A 228 -1.26 22.74 -6.93
C THR A 228 -1.21 24.25 -7.19
N SER A 229 -2.28 24.82 -7.76
CA SER A 229 -2.39 26.28 -8.01
C SER A 229 -2.78 27.09 -6.77
N GLY A 230 -2.64 26.53 -5.56
CA GLY A 230 -3.08 27.11 -4.29
C GLY A 230 -3.80 26.10 -3.40
N GLY A 231 -3.95 26.43 -2.11
CA GLY A 231 -4.57 25.58 -1.10
C GLY A 231 -3.65 25.25 0.07
N ALA A 232 -4.12 24.39 0.97
CA ALA A 232 -3.37 23.90 2.12
C ALA A 232 -2.25 22.91 1.72
N TRP A 233 -2.36 22.32 0.54
CA TRP A 233 -1.45 21.34 -0.04
C TRP A 233 -0.71 21.95 -1.24
N GLN A 234 0.57 21.63 -1.39
CA GLN A 234 1.47 22.25 -2.37
C GLN A 234 1.63 21.46 -3.68
N ALA A 235 1.42 20.15 -3.65
CA ALA A 235 1.53 19.29 -4.82
C ALA A 235 0.56 18.11 -4.73
N ASN A 236 0.32 17.46 -5.86
CA ASN A 236 -0.38 16.20 -5.97
C ASN A 236 0.55 15.13 -6.52
N VAL A 237 0.44 13.92 -5.99
CA VAL A 237 1.06 12.72 -6.54
C VAL A 237 -0.02 11.67 -6.77
N ASN A 238 -0.38 11.43 -8.03
CA ASN A 238 -1.53 10.59 -8.37
C ASN A 238 -1.13 9.44 -9.29
N ASP A 239 -1.95 8.39 -9.31
CA ASP A 239 -1.84 7.27 -10.27
C ASP A 239 -0.74 6.23 -9.92
N PRO A 240 -0.81 5.01 -10.50
CA PRO A 240 -1.14 3.81 -9.73
C PRO A 240 0.03 3.20 -8.96
N ALA A 241 -0.31 2.41 -7.94
CA ALA A 241 0.57 1.38 -7.40
C ALA A 241 0.04 -0.03 -7.66
N THR A 242 0.94 -1.00 -7.62
CA THR A 242 0.66 -2.42 -7.81
C THR A 242 1.08 -3.20 -6.58
N LEU A 243 0.22 -4.10 -6.10
CA LEU A 243 0.50 -5.12 -5.09
C LEU A 243 0.12 -6.50 -5.63
N HIS A 244 0.80 -7.56 -5.17
CA HIS A 244 0.49 -8.95 -5.56
C HIS A 244 0.17 -9.83 -4.35
N PRO A 245 -1.10 -9.93 -3.91
CA PRO A 245 -1.47 -10.83 -2.83
C PRO A 245 -1.41 -12.28 -3.30
N VAL A 246 -0.84 -13.18 -2.51
CA VAL A 246 -0.78 -14.61 -2.82
C VAL A 246 -1.81 -15.40 -2.03
N PRO A 247 -2.39 -16.46 -2.61
CA PRO A 247 -3.23 -17.38 -1.86
C PRO A 247 -2.51 -17.93 -0.64
N LEU A 248 -3.15 -17.87 0.53
CA LEU A 248 -2.59 -18.44 1.75
C LEU A 248 -2.25 -19.93 1.52
N PRO A 249 -1.09 -20.41 1.99
CA PRO A 249 -0.72 -21.83 1.88
C PRO A 249 -1.77 -22.77 2.49
N ALA A 250 -2.57 -22.26 3.43
CA ALA A 250 -3.67 -22.96 4.06
C ALA A 250 -4.70 -23.51 3.06
N ALA A 251 -4.92 -22.85 1.91
CA ALA A 251 -5.81 -23.37 0.87
C ALA A 251 -5.27 -24.68 0.27
N GLY A 252 -3.95 -24.75 0.05
CA GLY A 252 -3.27 -25.99 -0.37
C GLY A 252 -3.35 -27.09 0.70
N TRP A 253 -3.19 -26.72 1.97
CA TRP A 253 -3.32 -27.67 3.09
C TRP A 253 -4.76 -28.16 3.29
N LEU A 254 -5.76 -27.28 3.17
CA LEU A 254 -7.18 -27.64 3.26
C LEU A 254 -7.61 -28.54 2.10
N LEU A 255 -7.18 -28.22 0.88
CA LEU A 255 -7.41 -29.08 -0.28
C LEU A 255 -6.70 -30.43 -0.11
N GLY A 256 -5.42 -30.42 0.28
CA GLY A 256 -4.63 -31.62 0.50
C GLY A 256 -5.21 -32.52 1.58
N SER A 257 -5.56 -31.97 2.74
CA SER A 257 -6.17 -32.70 3.84
C SER A 257 -7.59 -33.19 3.51
N GLY A 258 -8.37 -32.40 2.77
CA GLY A 258 -9.69 -32.80 2.26
C GLY A 258 -9.60 -33.98 1.30
N LEU A 259 -8.63 -33.96 0.37
CA LEU A 259 -8.40 -35.07 -0.55
C LEU A 259 -7.93 -36.34 0.17
N VAL A 260 -7.03 -36.22 1.15
CA VAL A 260 -6.60 -37.35 1.99
C VAL A 260 -7.78 -37.93 2.78
N ALA A 261 -8.65 -37.08 3.33
CA ALA A 261 -9.86 -37.51 4.03
C ALA A 261 -10.83 -38.27 3.10
N LEU A 262 -11.03 -37.77 1.86
CA LEU A 262 -11.86 -38.44 0.86
C LEU A 262 -11.29 -39.80 0.42
N LEU A 263 -9.97 -39.91 0.29
CA LEU A 263 -9.30 -41.18 -0.02
C LEU A 263 -9.42 -42.19 1.14
N GLY A 264 -9.35 -41.72 2.40
CA GLY A 264 -9.51 -42.55 3.59
C GLY A 264 -10.92 -43.11 3.81
N LEU A 265 -11.96 -42.44 3.28
CA LEU A 265 -13.36 -42.85 3.45
C LEU A 265 -13.81 -44.02 2.55
N ARG A 266 -13.00 -44.41 1.54
CA ARG A 266 -13.36 -45.54 0.63
C ARG A 266 -13.18 -46.94 1.23
N GLY A 267 -12.61 -47.08 2.43
CA GLY A 267 -12.10 -48.36 2.95
C GLY A 267 -13.06 -49.26 3.75
N LYS A 268 -14.35 -48.94 3.93
CA LYS A 268 -15.26 -49.79 4.76
C LYS A 268 -16.58 -50.14 4.10
N ARG A 269 -16.55 -50.66 2.86
CA ARG A 269 -17.67 -51.50 2.38
C ARG A 269 -17.55 -52.87 3.06
N LYS A 270 -18.25 -53.04 4.19
CA LYS A 270 -18.44 -54.36 4.81
C LYS A 270 -19.16 -55.25 3.80
N TYR A 271 -18.46 -56.19 3.18
CA TYR A 271 -19.09 -57.34 2.54
C TYR A 271 -19.85 -58.10 3.62
N ARG A 272 -21.18 -57.94 3.65
CA ARG A 272 -22.05 -58.86 4.39
C ARG A 272 -22.15 -60.11 3.53
N ALA A 273 -21.39 -61.14 3.90
CA ALA A 273 -21.66 -62.49 3.42
C ALA A 273 -23.04 -62.91 3.93
N ALA A 274 -23.94 -63.23 3.01
CA ALA A 274 -25.22 -63.83 3.33
C ALA A 274 -24.95 -65.27 3.81
N ILE A 275 -25.38 -65.59 5.03
CA ILE A 275 -25.41 -66.96 5.54
C ILE A 275 -26.79 -67.51 5.15
N VAL A 276 -26.79 -68.60 4.38
CA VAL A 276 -27.95 -69.45 4.07
C VAL A 276 -27.93 -70.63 5.02
#